data_AF-A0A0F9S171-F1
#
_entry.id   AF-A0A0F9S171-F1
#
_cell.length_a   1.000
_cell.length_b   1.000
_cell.length_c   1.000
_cell.angle_alpha   90.00
_cell.angle_beta   90.00
_cell.angle_gamma   90.00
#
_symmetry.space_group_name_H-M   'P 1'
#
loop_
_entity.id
_entity.type
_entity.pdbx_description
1 polymer ?
#
loop_
_entity_poly.entity_id
_entity_poly.type
_entity_poly.pdbx_seq_one_letter_code
_entity_poly.pdbx_strand_id
1 'polypeptide(L)'
;MLYPKIMEVSTAKATGATYYLVRFWLTAADRAAGKTPFLVEDFVDTTLRPTGTRLIDPDDETKGSEAYDIDLPAAIKDNIKRYIVSAERLGYQGDNTSRKATASMAFKVGGETIRKKGARILKPIVRDQSDPNGVLAKPEVKDMEGKDLDVSLAAVGP
;
A
#
# COMPACT_ATOMS: atom_id res chain seq x y z
N MET A 1 10.34 -13.78 -5.74
CA MET A 1 9.10 -13.06 -6.08
C MET A 1 8.05 -13.38 -5.04
N LEU A 2 7.64 -12.39 -4.26
CA LEU A 2 6.52 -12.50 -3.32
C LEU A 2 5.17 -12.48 -4.05
N TYR A 3 4.20 -13.25 -3.55
CA TYR A 3 2.85 -13.36 -4.10
C TYR A 3 1.86 -12.63 -3.17
N PRO A 4 1.48 -11.37 -3.44
CA PRO A 4 0.58 -10.61 -2.58
C PRO A 4 -0.89 -10.96 -2.73
N LYS A 5 -1.65 -10.67 -1.66
CA LYS A 5 -3.11 -10.62 -1.62
C LYS A 5 -3.54 -9.48 -0.69
N ILE A 6 -4.42 -8.60 -1.16
CA ILE A 6 -5.02 -7.57 -0.31
C ILE A 6 -6.12 -8.24 0.52
N MET A 7 -6.04 -8.05 1.83
CA MET A 7 -7.00 -8.64 2.77
C MET A 7 -8.06 -7.63 3.21
N GLU A 8 -7.72 -6.35 3.21
CA GLU A 8 -8.57 -5.25 3.67
C GLU A 8 -8.10 -3.97 3.00
N VAL A 9 -9.04 -3.11 2.61
CA VAL A 9 -8.83 -1.70 2.33
C VAL A 9 -9.71 -0.90 3.29
N SER A 10 -9.12 0.07 3.96
CA SER A 10 -9.83 0.89 4.92
C SER A 10 -9.28 2.30 4.96
N THR A 11 -9.92 3.17 5.73
CA THR A 11 -9.58 4.59 5.83
C THR A 11 -9.67 5.04 7.28
N ALA A 12 -9.09 6.21 7.57
CA ALA A 12 -9.25 6.87 8.86
C ALA A 12 -9.65 8.33 8.67
N LYS A 13 -10.78 8.74 9.28
CA LYS A 13 -11.31 10.12 9.18
C LYS A 13 -10.29 11.16 9.57
N ALA A 14 -9.61 10.92 10.69
CA ALA A 14 -8.77 11.91 11.36
C ALA A 14 -7.55 12.30 10.52
N THR A 15 -7.09 11.40 9.65
CA THR A 15 -5.88 11.60 8.84
C THR A 15 -6.16 11.66 7.34
N GLY A 16 -7.34 11.22 6.90
CA GLY A 16 -7.63 11.01 5.48
C GLY A 16 -6.69 9.99 4.83
N ALA A 17 -6.06 9.13 5.62
CA ALA A 17 -5.19 8.08 5.10
C ALA A 17 -6.01 6.88 4.62
N THR A 18 -5.56 6.28 3.52
CA THR A 18 -6.00 4.96 3.09
C THR A 18 -5.04 3.92 3.64
N TYR A 19 -5.60 2.85 4.16
CA TYR A 19 -4.92 1.68 4.70
C TYR A 19 -5.21 0.50 3.80
N TYR A 20 -4.23 -0.35 3.58
CA TYR A 20 -4.46 -1.64 2.95
C TYR A 20 -3.56 -2.71 3.57
N LEU A 21 -4.21 -3.75 4.08
CA LEU A 21 -3.54 -4.90 4.69
C LEU A 21 -3.17 -5.88 3.58
N VAL A 22 -1.88 -6.20 3.46
CA VAL A 22 -1.39 -7.11 2.43
C VAL A 22 -0.67 -8.28 3.07
N ARG A 23 -1.03 -9.48 2.61
CA ARG A 23 -0.31 -10.73 2.94
C ARG A 23 0.51 -11.17 1.74
N PHE A 24 1.71 -11.68 2.01
CA PHE A 24 2.65 -12.13 1.00
C PHE A 24 3.07 -13.58 1.26
N TRP A 25 3.13 -14.38 0.20
CA TRP A 25 3.63 -15.75 0.23
C TRP A 25 4.87 -15.89 -0.66
N LEU A 26 5.70 -16.90 -0.37
CA LEU A 26 6.88 -17.20 -1.18
C LEU A 26 6.53 -17.89 -2.50
N THR A 27 5.39 -18.58 -2.56
CA THR A 27 4.92 -19.28 -3.75
C THR A 27 3.43 -19.05 -3.99
N ALA A 28 3.01 -19.11 -5.26
CA ALA A 28 1.59 -19.09 -5.62
C ALA A 28 0.82 -20.27 -4.99
N ALA A 29 1.45 -21.44 -4.87
CA ALA A 29 0.86 -22.63 -4.29
C ALA A 29 0.57 -22.45 -2.79
N ASP A 30 1.51 -21.88 -2.03
CA ASP A 30 1.30 -21.61 -0.59
C ASP A 30 0.18 -20.60 -0.36
N ARG A 31 0.09 -19.57 -1.23
CA ARG A 31 -1.01 -18.61 -1.23
C ARG A 31 -2.34 -19.29 -1.51
N ALA A 32 -2.42 -20.07 -2.58
CA ALA A 32 -3.64 -20.77 -2.99
C ALA A 32 -4.11 -21.78 -1.94
N ALA A 33 -3.18 -22.43 -1.23
CA ALA A 33 -3.46 -23.33 -0.13
C ALA A 33 -3.81 -22.62 1.20
N GLY A 34 -3.79 -21.28 1.24
CA GLY A 34 -4.10 -20.52 2.45
C GLY A 34 -3.12 -20.73 3.60
N LYS A 35 -1.86 -21.08 3.30
CA LYS A 35 -0.83 -21.27 4.33
C LYS A 35 -0.55 -19.96 5.07
N THR A 36 0.15 -20.04 6.20
CA THR A 36 0.64 -18.87 6.91
C THR A 36 1.45 -17.98 5.95
N PRO A 37 1.12 -16.67 5.85
CA PRO A 37 1.88 -15.77 5.00
C PRO A 37 3.31 -15.62 5.52
N PHE A 38 4.24 -15.49 4.58
CA PHE A 38 5.65 -15.23 4.89
C PHE A 38 5.84 -13.82 5.47
N LEU A 39 5.05 -12.86 4.99
CA LEU A 39 5.10 -11.46 5.38
C LEU A 39 3.69 -10.88 5.39
N VAL A 40 3.39 -10.05 6.39
CA VAL A 40 2.14 -9.29 6.49
C VAL A 40 2.51 -7.84 6.71
N GLU A 41 1.99 -6.92 5.90
CA GLU A 41 2.28 -5.48 6.00
C GLU A 41 0.99 -4.66 5.97
N ASP A 42 0.95 -3.63 6.80
CA ASP A 42 -0.10 -2.62 6.81
C ASP A 42 0.41 -1.36 6.09
N PHE A 43 -0.10 -1.13 4.90
CA PHE A 43 0.28 0.05 4.13
C PHE A 43 -0.54 1.24 4.57
N VAL A 44 0.11 2.41 4.63
CA VAL A 44 -0.53 3.68 4.91
C VAL A 44 -0.18 4.65 3.79
N ASP A 45 -1.20 5.14 3.11
CA ASP A 45 -1.06 6.12 2.04
C ASP A 45 -1.98 7.34 2.30
N THR A 46 -1.35 8.47 2.60
CA THR A 46 -2.04 9.76 2.82
C THR A 46 -2.26 10.54 1.53
N THR A 47 -1.68 10.08 0.42
CA THR A 47 -1.68 10.74 -0.90
C THR A 47 -2.68 10.11 -1.87
N LEU A 48 -3.14 8.89 -1.59
CA LEU A 48 -4.13 8.22 -2.42
C LEU A 48 -5.46 8.99 -2.43
N ARG A 49 -5.90 9.40 -3.63
CA ARG A 49 -7.11 10.18 -3.90
C ARG A 49 -7.72 9.69 -5.23
N PRO A 50 -9.06 9.68 -5.38
CA PRO A 50 -9.71 9.25 -6.62
C PRO A 50 -9.49 10.23 -7.77
N THR A 51 -9.19 11.49 -7.46
CA THR A 51 -8.99 12.54 -8.46
C THR A 51 -7.69 13.28 -8.18
N GLY A 52 -6.93 13.54 -9.24
CA GLY A 52 -5.76 14.42 -9.23
C GLY A 52 -6.04 15.74 -9.95
N THR A 53 -5.07 16.64 -9.89
CA THR A 53 -5.09 17.90 -10.65
C THR A 53 -3.86 17.92 -11.55
N ARG A 54 -4.05 18.30 -12.82
CA ARG A 54 -2.95 18.50 -13.79
C ARG A 54 -3.12 19.85 -14.48
N LEU A 55 -2.00 20.45 -14.90
CA LEU A 55 -2.06 21.63 -15.77
C LEU A 55 -2.69 21.23 -17.11
N ILE A 56 -3.53 22.11 -17.63
CA ILE A 56 -4.13 21.93 -18.96
C ILE A 56 -3.05 22.03 -20.04
N ASP A 57 -2.07 22.91 -19.83
CA ASP A 57 -0.90 23.07 -20.67
C ASP A 57 0.34 23.25 -19.77
N PRO A 58 1.29 22.30 -19.78
CA PRO A 58 2.50 22.38 -18.95
C PRO A 58 3.38 23.59 -19.27
N ASP A 59 3.27 24.13 -20.48
CA ASP A 59 4.09 25.25 -20.96
C ASP A 59 3.38 26.60 -20.80
N ASP A 60 2.11 26.61 -20.37
CA ASP A 60 1.30 27.82 -20.19
C ASP A 60 0.38 27.72 -18.94
N GLU A 61 0.90 28.17 -17.80
CA GLU A 61 0.17 28.18 -16.52
C GLU A 61 -1.11 29.04 -16.53
N THR A 62 -1.26 29.97 -17.49
CA THR A 62 -2.44 30.84 -17.59
C THR A 62 -3.70 30.08 -18.02
N LYS A 63 -3.53 28.91 -18.64
CA LYS A 63 -4.63 28.01 -19.01
C LYS A 63 -5.22 27.26 -17.83
N GLY A 64 -4.59 27.34 -16.65
CA GLY A 64 -5.09 26.74 -15.43
C GLY A 64 -4.92 25.22 -15.37
N SER A 65 -5.78 24.57 -14.59
CA SER A 65 -5.67 23.14 -14.29
C SER A 65 -7.02 22.44 -14.40
N GLU A 66 -6.97 21.14 -14.66
CA GLU A 66 -8.14 20.27 -14.73
C GLU A 66 -8.02 19.10 -13.76
N ALA A 67 -9.17 18.60 -13.32
CA ALA A 67 -9.26 17.36 -12.56
C ALA A 67 -9.18 16.15 -13.50
N TYR A 68 -8.50 15.10 -13.07
CA TYR A 68 -8.49 13.82 -13.76
C TYR A 68 -8.72 12.67 -12.79
N ASP A 69 -9.36 11.60 -13.24
CA ASP A 69 -9.52 10.39 -12.44
C ASP A 69 -8.19 9.64 -12.33
N ILE A 70 -7.83 9.29 -11.11
CA ILE A 70 -6.68 8.45 -10.82
C ILE A 70 -7.13 6.98 -10.82
N ASP A 71 -6.40 6.13 -11.53
CA ASP A 71 -6.55 4.68 -11.43
C ASP A 71 -6.04 4.20 -10.06
N LEU A 72 -6.96 4.18 -9.09
CA LEU A 72 -6.69 3.77 -7.72
C LEU A 72 -6.15 2.33 -7.63
N PRO A 73 -6.73 1.33 -8.31
CA PRO A 73 -6.16 0.00 -8.36
C PRO A 73 -4.72 -0.04 -8.87
N ALA A 74 -4.39 0.70 -9.93
CA ALA A 74 -3.02 0.77 -10.45
C ALA A 74 -2.07 1.41 -9.43
N ALA A 75 -2.46 2.53 -8.81
CA ALA A 75 -1.65 3.20 -7.79
C ALA A 75 -1.36 2.29 -6.58
N ILE A 76 -2.36 1.55 -6.09
CA ILE A 76 -2.18 0.56 -5.01
C ILE A 76 -1.24 -0.56 -5.44
N LYS A 77 -1.42 -1.12 -6.65
CA LYS A 77 -0.52 -2.16 -7.19
C LYS A 77 0.92 -1.68 -7.29
N ASP A 78 1.15 -0.45 -7.74
CA ASP A 78 2.49 0.13 -7.87
C ASP A 78 3.17 0.36 -6.51
N ASN A 79 2.40 0.81 -5.51
CA ASN A 79 2.88 0.87 -4.13
C ASN A 79 3.33 -0.50 -3.61
N ILE A 80 2.54 -1.54 -3.86
CA ILE A 80 2.86 -2.91 -3.46
C ILE A 80 4.09 -3.44 -4.22
N LYS A 81 4.19 -3.19 -5.54
CA LYS A 81 5.38 -3.56 -6.35
C LYS A 81 6.67 -2.95 -5.80
N ARG A 82 6.67 -1.62 -5.54
CA ARG A 82 7.82 -0.92 -4.95
C ARG A 82 8.22 -1.52 -3.60
N TYR A 83 7.23 -1.90 -2.80
CA TYR A 83 7.47 -2.55 -1.52
C TYR A 83 8.06 -3.96 -1.69
N ILE A 84 7.56 -4.79 -2.62
CA ILE A 84 8.11 -6.13 -2.87
C ILE A 84 9.60 -6.05 -3.21
N VAL A 85 10.00 -5.15 -4.11
CA VAL A 85 11.42 -4.95 -4.45
C VAL A 85 12.25 -4.63 -3.20
N SER A 86 11.74 -3.76 -2.33
CA SER A 86 12.42 -3.42 -1.07
C SER A 86 12.44 -4.59 -0.08
N ALA A 87 11.34 -5.31 0.05
CA ALA A 87 11.18 -6.45 0.96
C ALA A 87 12.09 -7.61 0.56
N GLU A 88 12.21 -7.90 -0.73
CA GLU A 88 13.11 -8.94 -1.23
C GLU A 88 14.58 -8.54 -1.06
N ARG A 89 14.94 -7.29 -1.43
CA ARG A 89 16.30 -6.79 -1.27
C ARG A 89 16.76 -6.77 0.18
N LEU A 90 15.86 -6.47 1.11
CA LEU A 90 16.16 -6.33 2.53
C LEU A 90 15.77 -7.57 3.34
N GLY A 91 15.18 -8.61 2.75
CA GLY A 91 14.78 -9.84 3.43
C GLY A 91 13.65 -9.67 4.46
N TYR A 92 12.69 -8.77 4.24
CA TYR A 92 11.57 -8.53 5.16
C TYR A 92 10.67 -9.75 5.32
N GLN A 93 10.31 -10.09 6.55
CA GLN A 93 9.45 -11.24 6.88
C GLN A 93 8.59 -11.00 8.14
N GLY A 94 7.62 -11.88 8.38
CA GLY A 94 6.77 -11.88 9.59
C GLY A 94 5.63 -10.86 9.55
N ASP A 95 4.99 -10.65 10.71
CA ASP A 95 3.88 -9.70 10.86
C ASP A 95 4.38 -8.29 11.21
N ASN A 96 4.05 -7.32 10.36
CA ASN A 96 4.48 -5.93 10.45
C ASN A 96 3.34 -4.96 10.80
N THR A 97 2.14 -5.47 11.08
CA THR A 97 0.90 -4.68 11.24
C THR A 97 0.79 -3.98 12.61
N SER A 98 1.38 -4.55 13.65
CA SER A 98 1.24 -4.07 15.04
C SER A 98 2.27 -3.01 15.46
N ARG A 99 2.99 -2.43 14.50
CA ARG A 99 4.14 -1.58 14.77
C ARG A 99 3.70 -0.21 15.31
N LYS A 100 3.82 -0.03 16.63
CA LYS A 100 3.78 1.30 17.24
C LYS A 100 4.80 2.18 16.54
N ALA A 101 4.37 3.38 16.15
CA ALA A 101 5.22 4.41 15.57
C ALA A 101 6.29 4.88 16.56
N THR A 102 7.35 4.08 16.73
CA THR A 102 8.62 4.61 17.20
C THR A 102 9.28 5.30 16.01
N ALA A 103 9.96 6.42 16.23
CA ALA A 103 10.68 7.20 15.21
C ALA A 103 11.72 6.40 14.38
N SER A 104 11.85 5.11 14.65
CA SER A 104 12.49 4.09 13.84
C SER A 104 11.54 2.91 13.60
N MET A 105 11.25 2.60 12.33
CA MET A 105 10.48 1.44 11.87
C MET A 105 11.29 0.17 12.08
N ALA A 106 10.81 -0.78 12.89
CA ALA A 106 11.50 -2.04 13.16
C ALA A 106 11.01 -3.15 12.20
N PHE A 107 11.89 -3.73 11.38
CA PHE A 107 11.64 -4.81 10.42
C PHE A 107 12.27 -6.12 10.84
N LYS A 108 11.61 -7.26 10.63
CA LYS A 108 12.27 -8.56 10.76
C LYS A 108 12.96 -8.94 9.45
N VAL A 109 14.25 -9.22 9.51
CA VAL A 109 15.09 -9.65 8.39
C VAL A 109 15.88 -10.87 8.83
N GLY A 110 15.67 -12.03 8.20
CA GLY A 110 16.40 -13.25 8.56
C GLY A 110 16.30 -13.67 10.03
N GLY A 111 15.23 -13.24 10.73
CA GLY A 111 15.03 -13.48 12.17
C GLY A 111 15.47 -12.32 13.08
N GLU A 112 16.24 -11.36 12.57
CA GLU A 112 16.74 -10.20 13.31
C GLU A 112 15.85 -8.97 13.13
N THR A 113 15.85 -8.04 14.09
CA THR A 113 15.04 -6.82 14.02
C THR A 113 15.88 -5.61 13.60
N ILE A 114 15.70 -5.11 12.37
CA ILE A 114 16.35 -3.92 11.81
C ILE A 114 15.52 -2.66 12.05
N ARG A 115 16.12 -1.54 12.46
CA ARG A 115 15.41 -0.27 12.70
C ARG A 115 15.74 0.78 11.62
N LYS A 116 14.75 1.24 10.84
CA LYS A 116 14.89 2.31 9.82
C LYS A 116 14.33 3.63 10.34
N LYS A 117 15.12 4.70 10.34
CA LYS A 117 14.67 6.05 10.75
C LYS A 117 13.75 6.64 9.67
N GLY A 118 12.52 6.99 10.02
CA GLY A 118 11.53 7.54 9.08
C GLY A 118 10.22 7.85 9.80
N ALA A 119 9.73 9.08 9.65
CA ALA A 119 8.54 9.56 10.35
C ALA A 119 7.29 8.80 9.91
N ARG A 120 6.45 8.33 10.86
CA ARG A 120 5.04 7.98 10.64
C ARG A 120 4.24 8.06 11.95
N ILE A 121 2.93 8.22 11.77
CA ILE A 121 1.91 8.86 12.63
C ILE A 121 1.94 8.40 14.11
N LEU A 122 2.10 9.36 15.03
CA LEU A 122 2.30 9.20 16.49
C LEU A 122 1.08 8.70 17.30
N LYS A 123 -0.08 8.48 16.68
CA LYS A 123 -1.32 8.11 17.40
C LYS A 123 -1.87 6.77 16.92
N PRO A 124 -2.50 5.95 17.80
CA PRO A 124 -3.26 4.79 17.38
C PRO A 124 -4.31 5.25 16.37
N ILE A 125 -4.20 4.75 15.14
CA ILE A 125 -5.15 5.07 14.09
C ILE A 125 -6.39 4.22 14.37
N VAL A 126 -7.51 4.86 14.65
CA VAL A 126 -8.82 4.21 14.63
C VAL A 126 -9.26 4.17 13.17
N ARG A 127 -9.18 2.99 12.56
CA ARG A 127 -9.76 2.74 11.23
C ARG A 127 -11.28 2.82 11.39
N ASP A 128 -11.94 3.63 10.58
CA ASP A 128 -13.37 3.91 10.79
C ASP A 128 -14.23 3.86 9.53
N GLN A 129 -13.68 3.37 8.40
CA GLN A 129 -14.38 3.25 7.10
C GLN A 129 -15.03 4.57 6.63
N SER A 130 -14.76 5.67 7.34
CA SER A 130 -15.17 6.98 6.91
C SER A 130 -14.31 7.27 5.70
N ASP A 131 -14.92 7.49 4.55
CA ASP A 131 -14.22 7.62 3.29
C ASP A 131 -14.06 9.10 2.92
N PRO A 132 -13.26 9.90 3.67
CA PRO A 132 -13.25 11.36 3.51
C PRO A 132 -12.74 11.81 2.15
N ASN A 133 -12.05 10.93 1.42
CA ASN A 133 -11.50 11.22 0.11
C ASN A 133 -12.22 10.49 -1.03
N GLY A 134 -13.27 9.70 -0.76
CA GLY A 134 -14.00 8.98 -1.82
C GLY A 134 -13.24 7.79 -2.42
N VAL A 135 -12.24 7.23 -1.72
CA VAL A 135 -11.45 6.08 -2.15
C VAL A 135 -12.26 4.78 -2.02
N LEU A 136 -12.95 4.57 -0.90
CA LEU A 136 -13.76 3.37 -0.66
C LEU A 136 -15.08 3.38 -1.45
N ALA A 137 -15.54 4.56 -1.90
CA ALA A 137 -16.69 4.72 -2.77
C ALA A 137 -16.44 4.18 -4.19
N LYS A 138 -15.18 4.00 -4.58
CA LYS A 138 -14.81 3.43 -5.88
C LYS A 138 -14.94 1.90 -5.83
N PRO A 139 -15.89 1.29 -6.55
CA PRO A 139 -16.14 -0.15 -6.47
C PRO A 139 -14.90 -0.97 -6.83
N GLU A 140 -14.09 -0.49 -7.78
CA GLU A 140 -12.85 -1.13 -8.21
C GLU A 140 -11.80 -1.27 -7.10
N VAL A 141 -11.81 -0.40 -6.09
CA VAL A 141 -10.92 -0.49 -4.91
C VAL A 141 -11.39 -1.57 -3.97
N LYS A 142 -12.70 -1.59 -3.68
CA LYS A 142 -13.32 -2.60 -2.81
C LYS A 142 -13.20 -4.00 -3.42
N ASP A 143 -13.30 -4.07 -4.74
CA ASP A 143 -13.09 -5.26 -5.54
C ASP A 143 -11.68 -5.86 -5.41
N MET A 144 -10.69 -5.13 -4.90
CA MET A 144 -9.34 -5.67 -4.67
C MET A 144 -9.27 -6.54 -3.41
N GLU A 145 -10.20 -6.38 -2.47
CA GLU A 145 -10.22 -7.16 -1.24
C GLU A 145 -10.43 -8.65 -1.53
N GLY A 146 -9.58 -9.48 -0.94
CA GLY A 146 -9.62 -10.93 -1.14
C GLY A 146 -9.18 -11.39 -2.53
N LYS A 147 -8.87 -10.47 -3.47
CA LYS A 147 -8.34 -10.83 -4.78
C LYS A 147 -6.83 -11.02 -4.74
N ASP A 148 -6.39 -12.03 -5.47
CA ASP A 148 -4.99 -12.26 -5.74
C ASP A 148 -4.48 -11.15 -6.65
N LEU A 149 -3.37 -10.54 -6.27
CA LEU A 149 -2.77 -9.50 -7.08
C LEU A 149 -1.77 -10.12 -8.04
N ASP A 150 -2.02 -9.95 -9.33
CA ASP A 150 -1.00 -10.15 -10.35
C ASP A 150 -0.12 -8.89 -10.41
N VAL A 151 1.02 -8.98 -9.73
CA VAL A 151 2.05 -7.95 -9.72
C VAL A 151 3.26 -8.47 -10.48
N SER A 152 3.14 -8.62 -11.80
CA SER A 152 4.33 -8.88 -12.62
C SER A 152 5.38 -7.78 -12.37
N LEU A 153 6.59 -8.20 -11.96
CA LEU A 153 7.74 -7.31 -11.76
C LEU A 153 8.44 -6.97 -13.08
N ALA A 154 7.92 -7.46 -14.21
CA ALA A 154 8.38 -7.08 -15.54
C ALA A 154 8.17 -5.57 -15.70
N ALA A 155 9.26 -4.81 -15.77
CA ALA A 155 9.34 -3.36 -15.96
C ALA A 155 9.36 -2.43 -14.73
N VAL A 156 9.93 -2.85 -13.59
CA VAL A 156 10.60 -1.84 -12.73
C VAL A 156 12.04 -1.72 -13.25
N GLY A 157 12.23 -0.87 -14.27
CA GLY A 157 13.55 -0.54 -14.81
C GLY A 157 14.46 0.09 -13.75
N PRO A 158 15.79 -0.01 -13.92
CA PRO A 158 16.79 0.52 -12.98
C PRO A 158 16.67 2.02 -12.74
#